data_AF-A0A3D8Q7X8-F1
#
_entry.id   AF-A0A3D8Q7X8-F1
#
_cell.length_a   1.000
_cell.length_b   1.000
_cell.length_c   1.000
_cell.angle_alpha   90.00
_cell.angle_beta   90.00
_cell.angle_gamma   90.00
#
_symmetry.space_group_name_H-M   'P 1'
#
loop_
_entity.id
_entity.type
_entity.pdbx_description
1 polymer ?
#
loop_
_entity_poly.entity_id
_entity_poly.type
_entity_poly.pdbx_seq_one_letter_code
_entity_poly.pdbx_strand_id
1 'polypeptide(L)'
;MGLLVPLDSRSPLPTLAIPYLYFLLIATLSLPQGWYRARIVILLAAYICHLLNHTTGSRVSDYGTGCAVAQIFFKFADYVVLSNAETEFSRHSLGDMTTYEGASELDQSKLADASGMLSPWQAFFKKFRWGLELSVTARGIGWSWQVKNVPSSTASAASWTKSDFHEVFSRHLVYFDLSNCIFVLKNIGRALIFVILIRLRACILTSYPASTFHSSNVVVQSLLCFIYGSKTAFGLNMMYAIAAAITVSVGIYDPCDWPPVFGNFADAYTLRRFWGQSWHQMERR
;
A
#
# COMPACT_ATOMS: atom_id res chain seq x y z
N MET A 1 30.21 -20.41 5.61
CA MET A 1 29.85 -19.25 6.46
C MET A 1 30.61 -18.03 5.92
N GLY A 2 30.06 -17.30 4.94
CA GLY A 2 30.81 -16.26 4.22
C GLY A 2 30.12 -15.68 2.98
N LEU A 3 28.78 -15.65 2.94
CA LEU A 3 28.03 -15.15 1.77
C LEU A 3 27.73 -13.64 1.82
N LEU A 4 28.04 -12.96 2.93
CA LEU A 4 27.72 -11.54 3.11
C LEU A 4 29.00 -10.74 3.30
N VAL A 5 29.29 -9.88 2.32
CA VAL A 5 30.32 -8.86 2.38
C VAL A 5 30.06 -7.96 3.61
N PRO A 6 31.09 -7.64 4.43
CA PRO A 6 30.95 -6.69 5.55
C PRO A 6 30.33 -5.37 5.10
N LEU A 7 29.50 -4.75 5.94
CA LEU A 7 28.77 -3.50 5.61
C LEU A 7 29.70 -2.41 5.07
N ASP A 8 30.86 -2.25 5.68
CA ASP A 8 31.84 -1.20 5.33
C ASP A 8 32.51 -1.42 3.96
N SER A 9 32.35 -2.61 3.37
CA SER A 9 32.88 -2.98 2.06
C SER A 9 31.81 -3.10 0.96
N ARG A 10 30.56 -2.74 1.25
CA ARG A 10 29.45 -2.77 0.29
C ARG A 10 29.37 -1.48 -0.53
N SER A 11 28.93 -1.62 -1.77
CA SER A 11 28.69 -0.48 -2.67
C SER A 11 27.45 0.32 -2.25
N PRO A 12 27.37 1.62 -2.56
CA PRO A 12 26.18 2.42 -2.28
C PRO A 12 24.97 1.90 -3.06
N LEU A 13 23.83 1.72 -2.40
CA LEU A 13 22.59 1.23 -3.00
C LEU A 13 22.16 2.13 -4.17
N PRO A 14 21.86 1.57 -5.35
CA PRO A 14 21.33 2.35 -6.47
C PRO A 14 20.02 3.05 -6.09
N THR A 15 19.88 4.34 -6.40
CA THR A 15 18.70 5.14 -6.07
C THR A 15 17.39 4.54 -6.59
N LEU A 16 17.44 3.87 -7.73
CA LEU A 16 16.28 3.25 -8.38
C LEU A 16 16.10 1.77 -8.06
N ALA A 17 16.82 1.21 -7.08
CA ALA A 17 16.75 -0.23 -6.77
C ALA A 17 15.32 -0.70 -6.44
N ILE A 18 14.62 0.01 -5.55
CA ILE A 18 13.24 -0.33 -5.17
C ILE A 18 12.24 -0.02 -6.30
N PRO A 19 12.27 1.17 -6.96
CA PRO A 19 11.44 1.42 -8.14
C PRO A 19 11.59 0.37 -9.24
N TYR A 20 12.82 -0.11 -9.48
CA TYR A 20 13.09 -1.14 -10.49
C TYR A 20 12.46 -2.49 -10.13
N LEU A 21 12.47 -2.89 -8.86
CA LEU A 21 11.79 -4.11 -8.40
C LEU A 21 10.26 -4.04 -8.62
N TYR A 22 9.64 -2.89 -8.32
CA TYR A 22 8.22 -2.66 -8.64
C TYR A 22 7.96 -2.68 -10.15
N PHE A 23 8.85 -2.06 -10.94
CA PHE A 23 8.74 -2.11 -12.39
C PHE A 23 8.78 -3.56 -12.91
N LEU A 24 9.70 -4.40 -12.43
CA LEU A 24 9.75 -5.82 -12.79
C LEU A 24 8.46 -6.55 -12.45
N LEU A 25 7.89 -6.32 -11.26
CA LEU A 25 6.61 -6.91 -10.85
C LEU A 25 5.47 -6.47 -11.78
N ILE A 26 5.31 -5.17 -12.01
CA ILE A 26 4.23 -4.60 -12.83
C ILE A 26 4.37 -5.04 -14.30
N ALA A 27 5.59 -4.99 -14.85
CA ALA A 27 5.87 -5.45 -16.20
C ALA A 27 5.53 -6.93 -16.37
N THR A 28 5.86 -7.76 -15.39
CA THR A 28 5.52 -9.20 -15.39
C THR A 28 4.02 -9.43 -15.35
N LEU A 29 3.31 -8.70 -14.48
CA LEU A 29 1.84 -8.74 -14.39
C LEU A 29 1.16 -8.22 -15.66
N SER A 30 1.84 -7.37 -16.44
CA SER A 30 1.32 -6.84 -17.71
C SER A 30 1.39 -7.85 -18.86
N LEU A 31 2.29 -8.83 -18.79
CA LEU A 31 2.34 -9.94 -19.75
C LEU A 31 1.13 -10.86 -19.55
N PRO A 32 0.71 -11.72 -20.50
CA PRO A 32 -0.31 -12.74 -20.23
C PRO A 32 0.16 -13.74 -19.16
N GLN A 33 -0.76 -14.55 -18.63
CA GLN A 33 -0.37 -15.62 -17.72
C GLN A 33 0.35 -16.73 -18.50
N GLY A 34 1.42 -17.29 -17.94
CA GLY A 34 2.15 -18.40 -18.54
C GLY A 34 3.49 -18.68 -17.87
N TRP A 35 4.12 -19.77 -18.29
CA TRP A 35 5.38 -20.26 -17.71
C TRP A 35 6.55 -19.27 -17.82
N TYR A 36 6.50 -18.33 -18.76
CA TYR A 36 7.52 -17.29 -18.92
C TYR A 36 7.55 -16.30 -17.75
N ARG A 37 6.39 -16.02 -17.13
CA ARG A 37 6.33 -15.19 -15.91
C ARG A 37 7.15 -15.82 -14.78
N ALA A 38 7.10 -17.14 -14.64
CA ALA A 38 7.89 -17.88 -13.64
C ALA A 38 9.40 -17.78 -13.90
N ARG A 39 9.85 -17.63 -15.15
CA ARG A 39 11.27 -17.40 -15.46
C ARG A 39 11.77 -16.02 -15.02
N ILE A 40 10.88 -15.02 -14.97
CA ILE A 40 11.23 -13.67 -14.49
C ILE A 40 11.56 -13.69 -12.98
N VAL A 41 11.06 -14.67 -12.21
CA VAL A 41 11.47 -14.90 -10.81
C VAL A 41 12.99 -15.06 -10.70
N ILE A 42 13.63 -15.71 -11.67
CA ILE A 42 15.07 -15.94 -11.66
C ILE A 42 15.82 -14.61 -11.79
N LEU A 43 15.34 -13.72 -12.66
CA LEU A 43 15.90 -12.36 -12.81
C LEU A 43 15.68 -11.53 -11.55
N LEU A 44 14.49 -11.63 -10.95
CA LEU A 44 14.19 -10.98 -9.67
C LEU A 44 15.13 -11.47 -8.57
N ALA A 45 15.28 -12.78 -8.40
CA ALA A 45 16.14 -13.38 -7.40
C ALA A 45 17.61 -13.00 -7.61
N ALA A 46 18.10 -13.05 -8.85
CA ALA A 46 19.44 -12.62 -9.20
C ALA A 46 19.68 -11.14 -8.85
N TYR A 47 18.71 -10.26 -9.16
CA TYR A 47 18.79 -8.85 -8.81
C TYR A 47 18.76 -8.64 -7.29
N ILE A 48 17.91 -9.34 -6.55
CA ILE A 48 17.89 -9.29 -5.07
C ILE A 48 19.23 -9.76 -4.50
N CYS A 49 19.81 -10.85 -5.00
CA CYS A 49 21.14 -11.30 -4.60
C CYS A 49 22.22 -10.25 -4.88
N HIS A 50 22.12 -9.55 -6.01
CA HIS A 50 23.01 -8.43 -6.32
C HIS A 50 22.84 -7.27 -5.32
N LEU A 51 21.62 -6.95 -4.90
CA LEU A 51 21.35 -5.91 -3.89
C LEU A 51 21.92 -6.25 -2.51
N LEU A 52 22.17 -7.53 -2.18
CA LEU A 52 22.81 -7.90 -0.90
C LEU A 52 24.23 -7.36 -0.76
N ASN A 53 24.89 -7.03 -1.87
CA ASN A 53 26.22 -6.43 -1.89
C ASN A 53 26.19 -4.89 -1.79
N HIS A 54 25.01 -4.31 -1.56
CA HIS A 54 24.82 -2.87 -1.46
C HIS A 54 24.39 -2.45 -0.04
N THR A 55 24.62 -1.17 0.28
CA THR A 55 24.21 -0.53 1.53
C THR A 55 23.79 0.91 1.30
N THR A 56 22.87 1.39 2.12
CA THR A 56 22.50 2.80 2.25
C THR A 56 23.47 3.57 3.14
N GLY A 57 24.46 2.89 3.74
CA GLY A 57 25.39 3.46 4.73
C GLY A 57 24.82 3.53 6.14
N SER A 58 23.57 3.11 6.37
CA SER A 58 22.92 3.10 7.68
C SER A 58 22.20 1.78 7.92
N ARG A 59 22.52 1.11 9.04
CA ARG A 59 21.88 -0.17 9.41
C ARG A 59 20.36 -0.09 9.51
N VAL A 60 19.85 1.03 10.01
CA VAL A 60 18.40 1.25 10.17
C VAL A 60 17.73 1.37 8.80
N SER A 61 18.36 2.07 7.87
CA SER A 61 17.84 2.24 6.52
C SER A 61 17.98 0.92 5.73
N ASP A 62 19.10 0.21 5.85
CA ASP A 62 19.30 -1.11 5.24
C ASP A 62 18.25 -2.13 5.69
N TYR A 63 17.90 -2.13 6.99
CA TYR A 63 16.83 -2.98 7.50
C TYR A 63 15.48 -2.64 6.84
N GLY A 64 15.11 -1.36 6.78
CA GLY A 64 13.88 -0.92 6.14
C GLY A 64 13.84 -1.25 4.64
N THR A 65 14.95 -1.04 3.93
CA THR A 65 15.11 -1.42 2.53
C THR A 65 14.96 -2.93 2.35
N GLY A 66 15.59 -3.73 3.21
CA GLY A 66 15.47 -5.19 3.19
C GLY A 66 14.02 -5.67 3.37
N CYS A 67 13.27 -5.06 4.30
CA CYS A 67 11.84 -5.33 4.45
C CYS A 67 11.04 -5.02 3.18
N ALA A 68 11.32 -3.89 2.51
CA ALA A 68 10.66 -3.53 1.27
C ALA A 68 10.98 -4.52 0.13
N VAL A 69 12.24 -4.94 0.00
CA VAL A 69 12.65 -5.96 -0.98
C VAL A 69 11.93 -7.29 -0.71
N ALA A 70 11.87 -7.73 0.55
CA ALA A 70 11.17 -8.94 0.95
C ALA A 70 9.67 -8.86 0.64
N GLN A 71 9.01 -7.73 0.93
CA GLN A 71 7.60 -7.52 0.58
C GLN A 71 7.36 -7.65 -0.93
N ILE A 72 8.22 -7.05 -1.77
CA ILE A 72 8.09 -7.17 -3.24
C ILE A 72 8.31 -8.61 -3.69
N PHE A 73 9.30 -9.30 -3.13
CA PHE A 73 9.54 -10.72 -3.41
C PHE A 73 8.31 -11.59 -3.11
N PHE A 74 7.69 -11.41 -1.93
CA PHE A 74 6.49 -12.16 -1.57
C PHE A 74 5.29 -11.80 -2.44
N LYS A 75 5.11 -10.51 -2.80
CA LYS A 75 4.08 -10.11 -3.78
C LYS A 75 4.31 -10.76 -5.14
N PHE A 76 5.56 -10.87 -5.58
CA PHE A 76 5.89 -11.54 -6.83
C PHE A 76 5.57 -13.03 -6.76
N ALA A 77 6.03 -13.73 -5.71
CA ALA A 77 5.74 -15.14 -5.52
C ALA A 77 4.22 -15.40 -5.54
N ASP A 78 3.46 -14.60 -4.80
CA ASP A 78 2.02 -14.70 -4.70
C ASP A 78 1.33 -14.42 -6.05
N TYR A 79 1.46 -13.20 -6.58
CA TYR A 79 0.68 -12.74 -7.73
C TYR A 79 1.15 -13.32 -9.07
N VAL A 80 2.40 -13.78 -9.16
CA VAL A 80 2.98 -14.23 -10.43
C VAL A 80 3.12 -15.74 -10.50
N VAL A 81 3.49 -16.39 -9.39
CA VAL A 81 3.87 -17.82 -9.38
C VAL A 81 2.77 -18.69 -8.79
N LEU A 82 2.22 -18.30 -7.65
CA LEU A 82 1.32 -19.15 -6.86
C LEU A 82 -0.15 -18.97 -7.26
N SER A 83 -0.56 -17.75 -7.60
CA SER A 83 -1.94 -17.43 -7.94
C SER A 83 -2.14 -17.20 -9.43
N ASN A 84 -3.36 -17.48 -9.89
CA ASN A 84 -3.84 -16.91 -11.14
C ASN A 84 -4.38 -15.50 -10.86
N ALA A 85 -3.49 -14.52 -10.92
CA ALA A 85 -3.83 -13.17 -10.50
C ALA A 85 -5.00 -12.56 -11.29
N GLU A 86 -5.11 -12.85 -12.59
CA GLU A 86 -6.22 -12.38 -13.42
C GLU A 86 -7.60 -12.88 -12.97
N THR A 87 -7.68 -14.10 -12.40
CA THR A 87 -8.95 -14.67 -11.92
C THR A 87 -9.21 -14.37 -10.44
N GLU A 88 -8.15 -14.35 -9.63
CA GLU A 88 -8.27 -14.23 -8.16
C GLU A 88 -8.36 -12.78 -7.69
N PHE A 89 -7.69 -11.84 -8.38
CA PHE A 89 -7.59 -10.45 -7.97
C PHE A 89 -8.34 -9.53 -8.94
N SER A 90 -9.66 -9.51 -8.79
CA SER A 90 -10.55 -8.60 -9.51
C SER A 90 -10.93 -7.40 -8.66
N ARG A 91 -11.16 -6.25 -9.31
CA ARG A 91 -11.71 -5.06 -8.65
C ARG A 91 -13.22 -5.09 -8.83
N HIS A 92 -13.97 -5.07 -7.74
CA HIS A 92 -15.43 -4.95 -7.80
C HIS A 92 -15.79 -3.47 -7.99
N SER A 93 -16.79 -3.19 -8.81
CA SER A 93 -17.42 -1.86 -8.79
C SER A 93 -18.01 -1.67 -7.40
N LEU A 94 -17.74 -0.53 -6.73
CA LEU A 94 -18.19 -0.29 -5.35
C LEU A 94 -19.72 -0.34 -5.17
N GLY A 95 -20.50 -0.43 -6.26
CA GLY A 95 -21.94 -0.64 -6.26
C GLY A 95 -22.39 -2.11 -6.13
N ASP A 96 -21.51 -3.10 -6.28
CA ASP A 96 -21.89 -4.54 -6.32
C ASP A 96 -21.78 -5.26 -4.98
N MET A 97 -21.49 -4.55 -3.87
CA MET A 97 -21.34 -5.17 -2.55
C MET A 97 -22.63 -5.78 -1.97
N THR A 98 -23.79 -5.63 -2.64
CA THR A 98 -25.08 -6.19 -2.19
C THR A 98 -25.46 -7.54 -2.81
N THR A 99 -24.68 -8.09 -3.73
CA THR A 99 -25.07 -9.32 -4.44
C THR A 99 -23.93 -10.33 -4.50
N TYR A 100 -23.71 -11.03 -3.38
CA TYR A 100 -22.88 -12.23 -3.31
C TYR A 100 -23.69 -13.53 -3.46
N GLU A 101 -24.78 -13.47 -4.22
CA GLU A 101 -25.50 -14.66 -4.71
C GLU A 101 -25.75 -14.47 -6.22
N GLY A 102 -24.84 -15.02 -7.03
CA GLY A 102 -25.03 -15.15 -8.48
C GLY A 102 -24.50 -14.00 -9.32
N ALA A 103 -23.17 -13.93 -9.48
CA ALA A 103 -22.59 -13.27 -10.66
C ALA A 103 -23.01 -14.08 -11.90
N SER A 104 -24.06 -13.61 -12.56
CA SER A 104 -24.65 -14.22 -13.76
C SER A 104 -23.60 -14.29 -14.89
N GLU A 105 -23.65 -15.36 -15.70
CA GLU A 105 -22.92 -15.52 -16.97
C GLU A 105 -23.07 -14.30 -17.91
N LEU A 106 -24.09 -13.46 -17.67
CA LEU A 106 -24.39 -12.24 -18.41
C LEU A 106 -23.36 -11.10 -18.22
N ASP A 107 -22.65 -11.03 -17.09
CA ASP A 107 -21.61 -9.99 -16.87
C ASP A 107 -20.26 -10.40 -17.48
N GLN A 108 -19.95 -11.69 -17.49
CA GLN A 108 -18.78 -12.21 -18.19
C GLN A 108 -18.90 -12.07 -19.71
N SER A 109 -20.11 -12.27 -20.27
CA SER A 109 -20.35 -12.09 -21.71
C SER A 109 -20.21 -10.62 -22.15
N LYS A 110 -20.69 -9.65 -21.35
CA LYS A 110 -20.52 -8.21 -21.61
C LYS A 110 -19.07 -7.74 -21.51
N LEU A 111 -18.31 -8.28 -20.55
CA LEU A 111 -16.86 -8.02 -20.43
C LEU A 111 -16.07 -8.63 -21.61
N ALA A 112 -16.48 -9.81 -22.08
CA ALA A 112 -15.91 -10.46 -23.26
C ALA A 112 -16.20 -9.67 -24.55
N ASP A 113 -17.44 -9.21 -24.76
CA ASP A 113 -17.84 -8.39 -25.91
C ASP A 113 -17.10 -7.03 -25.95
N ALA A 114 -16.99 -6.36 -24.80
CA ALA A 114 -16.25 -5.10 -24.70
C ALA A 114 -14.73 -5.28 -24.90
N SER A 115 -14.17 -6.43 -24.51
CA SER A 115 -12.75 -6.74 -24.72
C SER A 115 -12.39 -6.97 -26.19
N GLY A 116 -13.34 -7.40 -27.02
CA GLY A 116 -13.19 -7.51 -28.48
C GLY A 116 -13.16 -6.18 -29.22
N MET A 117 -13.62 -5.09 -28.59
CA MET A 117 -13.62 -3.73 -29.19
C MET A 117 -12.42 -2.85 -28.79
N LEU A 118 -11.61 -3.28 -27.80
CA LEU A 118 -10.46 -2.51 -27.34
C LEU A 118 -9.26 -2.72 -28.26
N SER A 119 -8.59 -1.63 -28.63
CA SER A 119 -7.31 -1.73 -29.33
C SER A 119 -6.26 -2.46 -28.47
N PRO A 120 -5.27 -3.15 -29.07
CA PRO A 120 -4.21 -3.83 -28.32
C PRO A 120 -3.50 -2.93 -27.28
N TRP A 121 -3.33 -1.65 -27.62
CA TRP A 121 -2.75 -0.65 -26.72
C TRP A 121 -3.64 -0.35 -25.52
N GLN A 122 -4.96 -0.17 -25.72
CA GLN A 122 -5.89 0.05 -24.61
C GLN A 122 -5.96 -1.16 -23.67
N ALA A 123 -5.96 -2.38 -24.22
CA ALA A 123 -5.91 -3.61 -23.43
C ALA A 123 -4.62 -3.71 -22.60
N PHE A 124 -3.47 -3.36 -23.21
CA PHE A 124 -2.19 -3.29 -22.51
C PHE A 124 -2.21 -2.26 -21.37
N PHE A 125 -2.66 -1.02 -21.62
CA PHE A 125 -2.72 0.01 -20.58
C PHE A 125 -3.68 -0.34 -19.44
N LYS A 126 -4.82 -0.95 -19.76
CA LYS A 126 -5.77 -1.46 -18.75
C LYS A 126 -5.10 -2.51 -17.86
N LYS A 127 -4.35 -3.45 -18.46
CA LYS A 127 -3.64 -4.50 -17.74
C LYS A 127 -2.46 -3.96 -16.93
N PHE A 128 -1.69 -3.03 -17.50
CA PHE A 128 -0.60 -2.34 -16.81
C PHE A 128 -1.11 -1.58 -15.59
N ARG A 129 -2.22 -0.84 -15.74
CA ARG A 129 -2.87 -0.14 -14.63
C ARG A 129 -3.34 -1.11 -13.55
N TRP A 130 -4.00 -2.20 -13.92
CA TRP A 130 -4.40 -3.23 -12.97
C TRP A 130 -3.20 -3.79 -12.20
N GLY A 131 -2.08 -4.08 -12.89
CA GLY A 131 -0.85 -4.55 -12.27
C GLY A 131 -0.19 -3.51 -11.35
N LEU A 132 -0.21 -2.24 -11.74
CA LEU A 132 0.23 -1.11 -10.90
C LEU A 132 -0.59 -1.02 -9.62
N GLU A 133 -1.92 -0.99 -9.73
CA GLU A 133 -2.84 -0.89 -8.59
C GLU A 133 -2.70 -2.11 -7.66
N LEU A 134 -2.59 -3.32 -8.21
CA LEU A 134 -2.35 -4.55 -7.44
C LEU A 134 -0.99 -4.53 -6.72
N SER A 135 0.04 -3.95 -7.34
CA SER A 135 1.38 -3.87 -6.76
C SER A 135 1.46 -2.92 -5.56
N VAL A 136 0.67 -1.84 -5.57
CA VAL A 136 0.69 -0.81 -4.51
C VAL A 136 -0.40 -0.99 -3.46
N THR A 137 -1.46 -1.74 -3.75
CA THR A 137 -2.50 -2.02 -2.75
C THR A 137 -1.96 -2.94 -1.64
N ALA A 138 -2.36 -2.64 -0.41
CA ALA A 138 -2.01 -3.42 0.78
C ALA A 138 -3.25 -4.01 1.47
N ARG A 139 -4.40 -3.33 1.36
CA ARG A 139 -5.66 -3.70 2.04
C ARG A 139 -6.75 -4.19 1.10
N GLY A 140 -6.48 -4.20 -0.20
CA GLY A 140 -7.44 -4.65 -1.20
C GLY A 140 -8.73 -3.80 -1.22
N ILE A 141 -8.67 -2.49 -0.99
CA ILE A 141 -9.89 -1.65 -0.96
C ILE A 141 -10.60 -1.68 -2.33
N GLY A 142 -11.83 -2.19 -2.37
CA GLY A 142 -12.58 -2.43 -3.60
C GLY A 142 -12.12 -3.65 -4.42
N TRP A 143 -11.21 -4.48 -3.89
CA TRP A 143 -10.77 -5.73 -4.51
C TRP A 143 -11.52 -6.93 -3.93
N SER A 144 -11.52 -8.04 -4.68
CA SER A 144 -12.09 -9.34 -4.28
C SER A 144 -11.60 -9.84 -2.91
N TRP A 145 -10.39 -9.45 -2.51
CA TRP A 145 -9.73 -9.86 -1.28
C TRP A 145 -9.68 -8.75 -0.21
N GLN A 146 -10.57 -7.77 -0.25
CA GLN A 146 -10.57 -6.68 0.73
C GLN A 146 -10.50 -7.19 2.17
N VAL A 147 -9.52 -6.68 2.93
CA VAL A 147 -9.28 -7.09 4.32
C VAL A 147 -10.53 -6.81 5.17
N LYS A 148 -10.83 -7.73 6.11
CA LYS A 148 -11.94 -7.58 7.07
C LYS A 148 -11.70 -6.41 8.04
N ASN A 149 -12.78 -5.83 8.56
CA ASN A 149 -12.75 -4.74 9.55
C ASN A 149 -12.07 -3.45 9.06
N VAL A 150 -12.10 -3.18 7.76
CA VAL A 150 -11.75 -1.85 7.25
C VAL A 150 -12.78 -0.85 7.79
N PRO A 151 -12.35 0.23 8.47
CA PRO A 151 -13.27 1.26 8.93
C PRO A 151 -14.04 1.85 7.74
N SER A 152 -15.36 2.00 7.89
CA SER A 152 -16.19 2.60 6.85
C SER A 152 -15.66 3.99 6.49
N SER A 153 -15.49 4.26 5.20
CA SER A 153 -15.24 5.62 4.73
C SER A 153 -16.45 6.50 5.08
N THR A 154 -16.20 7.66 5.68
CA THR A 154 -17.25 8.68 5.91
C THR A 154 -17.60 9.43 4.63
N ALA A 155 -16.79 9.31 3.57
CA ALA A 155 -17.11 9.85 2.26
C ALA A 155 -18.06 8.89 1.54
N SER A 156 -19.20 9.40 1.10
CA SER A 156 -20.16 8.66 0.28
C SER A 156 -19.45 8.10 -0.94
N ALA A 157 -19.47 6.78 -1.10
CA ALA A 157 -19.05 6.16 -2.33
C ALA A 157 -20.04 6.56 -3.41
N ALA A 158 -19.65 7.50 -4.27
CA ALA A 158 -20.42 7.72 -5.47
C ALA A 158 -20.25 6.46 -6.34
N SER A 159 -21.37 5.87 -6.77
CA SER A 159 -21.41 4.58 -7.44
C SER A 159 -20.78 4.70 -8.84
N TRP A 160 -19.48 4.47 -8.95
CA TRP A 160 -18.79 4.66 -10.22
C TRP A 160 -18.07 3.40 -10.66
N THR A 161 -18.56 2.84 -11.76
CA THR A 161 -17.84 1.94 -12.65
C THR A 161 -16.71 2.74 -13.29
N LYS A 162 -15.47 2.56 -12.85
CA LYS A 162 -14.27 3.21 -13.42
C LYS A 162 -13.98 2.61 -14.79
N SER A 163 -14.69 3.01 -15.84
CA SER A 163 -14.49 2.44 -17.18
C SER A 163 -13.38 3.10 -17.98
N ASP A 164 -13.04 4.39 -17.80
CA ASP A 164 -11.89 4.97 -18.53
C ASP A 164 -11.19 6.13 -17.80
N PHE A 165 -9.86 6.06 -17.68
CA PHE A 165 -9.01 7.08 -17.02
C PHE A 165 -9.18 8.47 -17.63
N HIS A 166 -9.35 8.54 -18.95
CA HIS A 166 -9.50 9.81 -19.65
C HIS A 166 -10.81 10.51 -19.30
N GLU A 167 -11.88 9.74 -19.10
CA GLU A 167 -13.18 10.27 -18.67
C GLU A 167 -13.15 10.68 -17.20
N VAL A 168 -12.52 9.88 -16.33
CA VAL A 168 -12.34 10.22 -14.91
C VAL A 168 -11.46 11.46 -14.75
N PHE A 169 -10.33 11.54 -15.45
CA PHE A 169 -9.39 12.65 -15.36
C PHE A 169 -9.97 13.96 -15.92
N SER A 170 -10.62 13.90 -17.09
CA SER A 170 -11.28 15.08 -17.66
C SER A 170 -12.44 15.56 -16.78
N ARG A 171 -13.22 14.64 -16.21
CA ARG A 171 -14.30 14.97 -15.26
C ARG A 171 -13.76 15.47 -13.92
N HIS A 172 -12.63 14.95 -13.44
CA HIS A 172 -11.97 15.41 -12.21
C HIS A 172 -11.42 16.83 -12.36
N LEU A 173 -10.83 17.17 -13.51
CA LEU A 173 -10.39 18.53 -13.80
C LEU A 173 -11.55 19.52 -13.91
N VAL A 174 -12.71 19.08 -14.43
CA VAL A 174 -13.89 19.93 -14.62
C VAL A 174 -14.75 20.03 -13.35
N TYR A 175 -14.81 18.97 -12.55
CA TYR A 175 -15.68 18.85 -11.37
C TYR A 175 -14.90 18.51 -10.10
N PHE A 176 -13.68 19.05 -9.93
CA PHE A 176 -13.01 19.01 -8.64
C PHE A 176 -13.86 19.79 -7.62
N ASP A 177 -14.79 19.07 -7.01
CA ASP A 177 -15.84 19.67 -6.21
C ASP A 177 -15.30 20.12 -4.85
N LEU A 178 -16.11 20.92 -4.16
CA LEU A 178 -15.79 21.39 -2.81
C LEU A 178 -15.51 20.23 -1.83
N SER A 179 -16.11 19.05 -2.06
CA SER A 179 -15.92 17.88 -1.20
C SER A 179 -14.51 17.29 -1.31
N ASN A 180 -13.98 17.19 -2.53
CA ASN A 180 -12.61 16.77 -2.81
C ASN A 180 -11.60 17.80 -2.29
N CYS A 181 -11.85 19.10 -2.47
CA CYS A 181 -11.06 20.17 -1.85
C CYS A 181 -10.96 20.00 -0.33
N ILE A 182 -12.11 19.84 0.34
CA ILE A 182 -12.17 19.66 1.79
C ILE A 182 -11.43 18.39 2.22
N PHE A 183 -11.57 17.29 1.48
CA PHE A 183 -10.87 16.04 1.78
C PHE A 183 -9.34 16.20 1.67
N VAL A 184 -8.85 16.83 0.60
CA VAL A 184 -7.42 17.07 0.40
C VAL A 184 -6.86 17.98 1.50
N LEU A 185 -7.53 19.11 1.79
CA LEU A 185 -7.11 20.03 2.85
C LEU A 185 -7.09 19.36 4.23
N LYS A 186 -8.09 18.53 4.54
CA LYS A 186 -8.12 17.74 5.78
C LYS A 186 -6.93 16.79 5.87
N ASN A 187 -6.58 16.11 4.78
CA ASN A 187 -5.44 15.18 4.78
C ASN A 187 -4.08 15.90 4.86
N ILE A 188 -3.93 17.05 4.21
CA ILE A 188 -2.75 17.91 4.37
C ILE A 188 -2.62 18.35 5.84
N GLY A 189 -3.71 18.85 6.45
CA GLY A 189 -3.72 19.22 7.86
C GLY A 189 -3.35 18.06 8.78
N ARG A 190 -3.91 16.86 8.55
CA ARG A 190 -3.56 15.64 9.29
C ARG A 190 -2.07 15.31 9.16
N ALA A 191 -1.52 15.34 7.94
CA ALA A 191 -0.11 15.08 7.71
C ALA A 191 0.78 16.06 8.50
N LEU A 192 0.47 17.36 8.47
CA LEU A 192 1.19 18.38 9.23
C LEU A 192 1.10 18.14 10.75
N ILE A 193 -0.07 17.78 11.26
CA ILE A 193 -0.24 17.41 12.68
C ILE A 193 0.67 16.23 13.04
N PHE A 194 0.71 15.17 12.23
CA PHE A 194 1.56 14.02 12.52
C PHE A 194 3.06 14.35 12.41
N VAL A 195 3.47 15.24 11.50
CA VAL A 195 4.84 15.78 11.47
C VAL A 195 5.16 16.46 12.80
N ILE A 196 4.28 17.33 13.29
CA ILE A 196 4.47 18.02 14.57
C ILE A 196 4.56 17.01 15.71
N LEU A 197 3.67 16.02 15.78
CA LEU A 197 3.70 14.97 16.82
C LEU A 197 4.98 14.15 16.80
N ILE A 198 5.51 13.81 15.61
CA ILE A 198 6.79 13.11 15.47
C ILE A 198 7.95 13.97 15.99
N ARG A 199 7.94 15.28 15.72
CA ARG A 199 8.96 16.23 16.19
C ARG A 199 8.88 16.46 17.71
N LEU A 200 7.68 16.65 18.24
CA LEU A 200 7.44 16.77 19.69
C LEU A 200 7.92 15.53 20.44
N ARG A 201 7.57 14.33 19.94
CA ARG A 201 8.08 13.07 20.45
C ARG A 201 9.61 13.05 20.45
N ALA A 202 10.25 13.43 19.34
CA ALA A 202 11.70 13.42 19.24
C ALA A 202 12.35 14.34 20.29
N CYS A 203 11.77 15.54 20.51
CA CYS A 203 12.18 16.47 21.55
C CYS A 203 12.01 15.90 22.98
N ILE A 204 10.91 15.22 23.27
CA ILE A 204 10.74 14.54 24.58
C ILE A 204 11.84 13.50 24.78
N LEU A 205 12.14 12.70 23.76
CA LEU A 205 13.14 11.64 23.83
C LEU A 205 14.59 12.15 23.88
N THR A 206 14.88 13.40 23.49
CA THR A 206 16.22 13.97 23.74
C THR A 206 16.52 14.13 25.24
N SER A 207 15.47 14.34 26.04
CA SER A 207 15.59 14.43 27.50
C SER A 207 15.61 13.07 28.20
N TYR A 208 15.31 11.98 27.47
CA TYR A 208 15.26 10.61 28.00
C TYR A 208 16.06 9.65 27.10
N PRO A 209 17.40 9.58 27.28
CA PRO A 209 18.23 8.62 26.56
C PRO A 209 17.75 7.18 26.77
N ALA A 210 17.96 6.32 25.77
CA ALA A 210 17.54 4.91 25.86
C ALA A 210 18.17 4.16 27.04
N SER A 211 19.39 4.56 27.45
CA SER A 211 20.06 4.03 28.64
C SER A 211 19.28 4.27 29.93
N THR A 212 18.49 5.34 29.99
CA THR A 212 17.70 5.71 31.16
C THR A 212 16.46 4.82 31.33
N PHE A 213 16.09 4.03 30.30
CA PHE A 213 14.89 3.18 30.33
C PHE A 213 14.93 2.19 31.49
N HIS A 214 15.97 1.36 31.60
CA HIS A 214 16.07 0.34 32.65
C HIS A 214 16.27 0.91 34.06
N SER A 215 16.85 2.10 34.18
CA SER A 215 17.02 2.79 35.46
C SER A 215 15.79 3.56 35.92
N SER A 216 14.79 3.75 35.04
CA SER A 216 13.58 4.51 35.35
C SER A 216 12.55 3.64 36.09
N ASN A 217 11.62 4.26 36.81
CA ASN A 217 10.50 3.52 37.40
C ASN A 217 9.53 2.98 36.32
N VAL A 218 8.65 2.05 36.71
CA VAL A 218 7.73 1.36 35.79
C VAL A 218 6.77 2.31 35.07
N VAL A 219 6.37 3.42 35.70
CA VAL A 219 5.47 4.41 35.11
C VAL A 219 6.18 5.11 33.94
N VAL A 220 7.41 5.59 34.17
CA VAL A 220 8.23 6.24 33.14
C VAL A 220 8.57 5.25 32.04
N GLN A 221 8.94 4.00 32.36
CA GLN A 221 9.16 2.96 31.36
C GLN A 221 7.93 2.72 30.48
N SER A 222 6.74 2.64 31.09
CA SER A 222 5.48 2.44 30.37
C SER A 222 5.16 3.62 29.44
N LEU A 223 5.35 4.85 29.92
CA LEU A 223 5.18 6.06 29.11
C LEU A 223 6.18 6.12 27.96
N LEU A 224 7.45 5.82 28.21
CA LEU A 224 8.48 5.76 27.18
C LEU A 224 8.12 4.70 26.13
N CYS A 225 7.70 3.50 26.54
CA CYS A 225 7.26 2.44 25.62
C CYS A 225 6.13 2.93 24.70
N PHE A 226 5.11 3.58 25.27
CA PHE A 226 4.01 4.16 24.52
C PHE A 226 4.48 5.25 23.53
N ILE A 227 5.36 6.15 23.98
CA ILE A 227 5.97 7.19 23.15
C ILE A 227 6.81 6.57 22.02
N TYR A 228 7.56 5.49 22.28
CA TYR A 228 8.31 4.79 21.25
C TYR A 228 7.37 4.15 20.22
N GLY A 229 6.31 3.46 20.66
CA GLY A 229 5.33 2.82 19.79
C GLY A 229 4.50 3.79 18.95
N SER A 230 4.18 4.98 19.47
CA SER A 230 3.37 5.97 18.76
C SER A 230 4.04 6.48 17.47
N LYS A 231 5.37 6.42 17.36
CA LYS A 231 6.12 6.76 16.14
C LYS A 231 5.58 6.02 14.92
N THR A 232 5.31 4.73 15.07
CA THR A 232 4.83 3.88 13.97
C THR A 232 3.44 4.31 13.54
N ALA A 233 2.54 4.55 14.50
CA ALA A 233 1.18 5.00 14.20
C ALA A 233 1.17 6.38 13.52
N PHE A 234 1.98 7.33 14.00
CA PHE A 234 2.09 8.67 13.41
C PHE A 234 2.70 8.61 12.02
N GLY A 235 3.77 7.85 11.83
CA GLY A 235 4.42 7.68 10.54
C GLY A 235 3.48 7.08 9.49
N LEU A 236 2.76 6.02 9.84
CA LEU A 236 1.79 5.40 8.94
C LEU A 236 0.66 6.36 8.57
N ASN A 237 0.05 7.06 9.53
CA ASN A 237 -1.01 8.03 9.23
C ASN A 237 -0.49 9.21 8.39
N MET A 238 0.71 9.69 8.67
CA MET A 238 1.33 10.78 7.92
C MET A 238 1.51 10.40 6.45
N MET A 239 2.16 9.26 6.17
CA MET A 239 2.40 8.81 4.81
C MET A 239 1.08 8.49 4.09
N TYR A 240 0.11 7.89 4.79
CA TYR A 240 -1.21 7.61 4.24
C TYR A 240 -1.97 8.88 3.87
N ALA A 241 -1.97 9.89 4.74
CA ALA A 241 -2.63 11.17 4.47
C ALA A 241 -1.96 11.93 3.31
N ILE A 242 -0.64 11.90 3.21
CA ILE A 242 0.10 12.48 2.07
C ILE A 242 -0.30 11.77 0.77
N ALA A 243 -0.29 10.43 0.76
CA ALA A 243 -0.66 9.67 -0.42
C ALA A 243 -2.14 9.89 -0.83
N ALA A 244 -3.05 9.97 0.14
CA ALA A 244 -4.45 10.32 -0.09
C ALA A 244 -4.59 11.70 -0.71
N ALA A 245 -3.94 12.71 -0.13
CA ALA A 245 -3.97 14.08 -0.64
C ALA A 245 -3.45 14.17 -2.08
N ILE A 246 -2.29 13.57 -2.37
CA ILE A 246 -1.67 13.62 -3.70
C ILE A 246 -2.55 12.91 -4.72
N THR A 247 -2.95 11.68 -4.45
CA THR A 247 -3.64 10.85 -5.45
C THR A 247 -5.08 11.29 -5.71
N VAL A 248 -5.79 11.81 -4.70
CA VAL A 248 -7.12 12.43 -4.88
C VAL A 248 -6.98 13.78 -5.60
N SER A 249 -5.94 14.57 -5.33
CA SER A 249 -5.73 15.85 -6.05
C SER A 249 -5.54 15.62 -7.55
N VAL A 250 -4.82 14.57 -7.94
CA VAL A 250 -4.55 14.23 -9.35
C VAL A 250 -5.69 13.42 -9.99
N GLY A 251 -6.70 12.99 -9.22
CA GLY A 251 -7.85 12.25 -9.74
C GLY A 251 -7.57 10.77 -10.01
N ILE A 252 -6.55 10.20 -9.38
CA ILE A 252 -6.23 8.77 -9.49
C ILE A 252 -7.23 7.94 -8.67
N TYR A 253 -7.59 8.43 -7.49
CA TYR A 253 -8.48 7.78 -6.53
C TYR A 253 -9.54 8.75 -6.01
N ASP A 254 -10.65 8.20 -5.54
CA ASP A 254 -11.72 8.95 -4.89
C ASP A 254 -11.51 8.98 -3.37
N PRO A 255 -12.08 9.95 -2.62
CA PRO A 255 -11.99 9.98 -1.17
C PRO A 255 -12.41 8.67 -0.48
N CYS A 256 -13.39 7.95 -1.05
CA CYS A 256 -13.86 6.66 -0.51
C CYS A 256 -12.86 5.51 -0.68
N ASP A 257 -11.92 5.60 -1.63
CA ASP A 257 -10.82 4.65 -1.80
C ASP A 257 -9.78 4.76 -0.66
N TRP A 258 -9.88 5.80 0.18
CA TRP A 258 -8.94 6.10 1.26
C TRP A 258 -9.57 5.94 2.67
N PRO A 259 -10.12 4.78 3.05
CA PRO A 259 -10.66 4.58 4.39
C PRO A 259 -9.58 4.72 5.47
N PRO A 260 -9.92 5.13 6.71
CA PRO A 260 -8.96 5.27 7.81
C PRO A 260 -8.05 4.03 7.98
N VAL A 261 -6.78 4.27 8.29
CA VAL A 261 -5.80 3.18 8.51
C VAL A 261 -6.03 2.46 9.83
N PHE A 262 -6.42 3.22 10.85
CA PHE A 262 -6.69 2.77 12.20
C PHE A 262 -8.19 2.82 12.48
N GLY A 263 -8.70 1.83 13.21
CA GLY A 263 -10.06 1.85 13.74
C GLY A 263 -10.14 2.65 15.04
N ASN A 264 -11.29 2.57 15.70
CA ASN A 264 -11.48 3.21 16.99
C ASN A 264 -10.71 2.45 18.09
N PHE A 265 -9.87 3.16 18.84
CA PHE A 265 -9.15 2.58 19.98
C PHE A 265 -10.03 2.31 21.19
N ALA A 266 -11.23 2.91 21.29
CA ALA A 266 -12.21 2.58 22.32
C ALA A 266 -12.69 1.12 22.23
N ASP A 267 -12.67 0.54 21.03
CA ASP A 267 -13.02 -0.86 20.79
C ASP A 267 -11.89 -1.84 21.13
N ALA A 268 -10.71 -1.35 21.53
CA ALA A 268 -9.50 -2.13 21.77
C ALA A 268 -9.43 -2.76 23.18
N TYR A 269 -10.56 -3.17 23.76
CA TYR A 269 -10.62 -3.74 25.12
C TYR A 269 -10.17 -5.22 25.20
N THR A 270 -9.80 -5.83 24.08
CA THR A 270 -9.11 -7.13 24.05
C THR A 270 -7.96 -7.10 23.05
N LEU A 271 -6.93 -7.94 23.24
CA LEU A 271 -5.82 -8.06 22.28
C LEU A 271 -6.31 -8.44 20.88
N ARG A 272 -7.32 -9.31 20.78
CA ARG A 272 -7.93 -9.69 19.50
C ARG A 272 -8.52 -8.47 18.79
N ARG A 273 -9.25 -7.60 19.48
CA ARG A 273 -9.84 -6.39 18.87
C ARG A 273 -8.80 -5.31 18.59
N PHE A 274 -7.83 -5.13 19.47
CA PHE A 274 -6.73 -4.19 19.26
C PHE A 274 -6.03 -4.47 17.92
N TRP A 275 -5.54 -5.70 17.71
CA TRP A 275 -4.91 -6.07 16.45
C TRP A 275 -5.96 -6.21 15.33
N GLY A 276 -7.13 -6.75 15.67
CA GLY A 276 -8.29 -7.07 14.84
C GLY A 276 -8.96 -5.94 14.09
N GLN A 277 -9.06 -4.77 14.72
CA GLN A 277 -9.98 -3.70 14.34
C GLN A 277 -9.34 -2.32 14.52
N SER A 278 -8.58 -2.10 15.60
CA SER A 278 -8.10 -0.76 15.95
C SER A 278 -6.72 -0.43 15.35
N TRP A 279 -5.76 -1.35 15.45
CA TRP A 279 -4.42 -1.17 14.89
C TRP A 279 -4.43 -1.21 13.35
N HIS A 280 -3.36 -0.75 12.70
CA HIS A 280 -3.35 -0.64 11.23
C HIS A 280 -3.66 -1.98 10.54
N GLN A 281 -4.51 -1.95 9.52
CA GLN A 281 -4.91 -3.15 8.76
C GLN A 281 -4.02 -3.42 7.53
N MET A 282 -2.89 -2.71 7.40
CA MET A 282 -2.01 -2.74 6.22
C MET A 282 -1.30 -4.07 5.96
N GLU A 283 -1.06 -4.87 7.00
CA GLU A 283 -0.26 -6.12 6.91
C GLU A 283 -1.15 -7.36 7.03
N ARG A 284 -2.38 -7.28 6.52
CA ARG A 284 -3.37 -8.35 6.61
C ARG A 284 -3.69 -8.92 5.24
N ARG A 285 -3.95 -10.21 5.24
CA ARG A 285 -4.50 -10.99 4.14
C ARG A 285 -5.68 -11.78 4.70
#